data_AF-A0A8X6YW07-F1
#
_entry.id   AF-A0A8X6YW07-F1
#
_cell.length_a   1.000
_cell.length_b   1.000
_cell.length_c   1.000
_cell.angle_alpha   90.00
_cell.angle_beta   90.00
_cell.angle_gamma   90.00
#
_symmetry.space_group_name_H-M   'P 1'
#
loop_
_entity.id
_entity.type
_entity.pdbx_description
1 polymer ?
#
loop_
_entity_poly.entity_id
_entity_poly.type
_entity_poly.pdbx_seq_one_letter_code
_entity_poly.pdbx_strand_id
1 'polypeptide(L)'
;MNSFGKKLIDRFVKQGVSPHKLAWSSALGVYLAFSPFLGIQTILMFVLAFVLRAKTAVVFTVLYAINNPWTMLPILLMDYFFGMWVFRIFSIDMTAYEPAWMGWFNHKLTSYLTPYTGIEQINLWPYLIGGNIIALVAGCVTYPIIKKIYLKGLSAAPQSAAAQQ
;
A
#
# COMPACT_ATOMS: atom_id res chain seq x y z
N MET A 1 14.84 -16.75 6.31
CA MET A 1 14.60 -15.41 6.89
C MET A 1 15.95 -14.77 7.17
N ASN A 2 16.35 -13.77 6.38
CA ASN A 2 17.68 -13.16 6.44
C ASN A 2 17.93 -12.52 7.82
N SER A 3 19.20 -12.46 8.26
CA SER A 3 19.58 -12.01 9.63
C SER A 3 19.09 -10.59 9.96
N PHE A 4 18.93 -9.73 8.95
CA PHE A 4 18.43 -8.37 9.09
C PHE A 4 16.96 -8.30 9.55
N GLY A 5 16.10 -9.13 8.96
CA GLY A 5 14.68 -9.17 9.30
C GLY A 5 14.45 -9.56 10.76
N LYS A 6 15.16 -10.60 11.24
CA LYS A 6 15.13 -11.00 12.66
C LYS A 6 15.54 -9.86 13.59
N LYS A 7 16.65 -9.15 13.29
CA LYS A 7 17.14 -8.04 14.12
C LYS A 7 16.13 -6.89 14.27
N LEU A 8 15.40 -6.55 13.20
CA LEU A 8 14.37 -5.51 13.24
C LEU A 8 13.16 -5.94 14.08
N ILE A 9 12.72 -7.18 13.91
CA ILE A 9 11.63 -7.77 14.68
C ILE A 9 11.99 -7.77 16.18
N ASP A 10 13.19 -8.26 16.52
CA ASP A 10 13.66 -8.31 17.91
C ASP A 10 13.74 -6.92 18.54
N ARG A 11 14.16 -5.89 17.79
CA ARG A 11 14.17 -4.50 18.30
C ARG A 11 12.77 -4.01 18.64
N PHE A 12 11.78 -4.24 17.79
CA PHE A 12 10.40 -3.79 18.06
C PHE A 12 9.74 -4.57 19.20
N VAL A 13 10.01 -5.88 19.30
CA VAL A 13 9.54 -6.70 20.42
C VAL A 13 10.19 -6.24 21.73
N LYS A 14 11.50 -5.96 21.74
CA LYS A 14 12.20 -5.40 22.90
C LYS A 14 11.65 -4.04 23.33
N GLN A 15 11.07 -3.28 22.41
CA GLN A 15 10.36 -2.01 22.69
C GLN A 15 8.90 -2.22 23.15
N GLY A 16 8.48 -3.45 23.47
CA GLY A 16 7.14 -3.76 23.98
C GLY A 16 6.02 -3.65 22.93
N VAL A 17 6.35 -3.62 21.63
CA VAL A 17 5.33 -3.53 20.59
C VAL A 17 4.70 -4.91 20.36
N SER A 18 3.39 -5.02 20.59
CA SER A 18 2.68 -6.28 20.40
C SER A 18 2.73 -6.76 18.93
N PRO A 19 2.76 -8.08 18.68
CA PRO A 19 2.69 -8.64 17.31
C PRO A 19 1.48 -8.17 16.53
N HIS A 20 0.36 -7.99 17.24
CA HIS A 20 -0.86 -7.44 16.66
C HIS A 20 -0.63 -6.03 16.12
N LYS A 21 0.02 -5.16 16.90
CA LYS A 21 0.28 -3.78 16.51
C LYS A 21 1.26 -3.69 15.34
N LEU A 22 2.28 -4.55 15.30
CA LEU A 22 3.19 -4.64 14.15
C LEU A 22 2.44 -5.11 12.90
N ALA A 23 1.68 -6.20 12.97
CA ALA A 23 0.91 -6.72 11.85
C ALA A 23 -0.12 -5.71 11.32
N TRP A 24 -0.82 -5.00 12.21
CA TRP A 24 -1.74 -3.92 11.84
C TRP A 24 -1.01 -2.77 11.13
N SER A 25 0.14 -2.34 11.66
CA SER A 25 0.92 -1.26 11.06
C SER A 25 1.48 -1.66 9.69
N SER A 26 1.92 -2.92 9.53
CA SER A 26 2.35 -3.44 8.24
C SER A 26 1.21 -3.52 7.23
N ALA A 27 0.03 -4.01 7.64
CA ALA A 27 -1.14 -4.06 6.78
C ALA A 27 -1.55 -2.66 6.28
N LEU A 28 -1.54 -1.66 7.17
CA LEU A 28 -1.78 -0.26 6.80
C LEU A 28 -0.72 0.27 5.83
N GLY A 29 0.56 -0.08 6.05
CA GLY A 29 1.64 0.28 5.13
C GLY A 29 1.48 -0.33 3.74
N VAL A 30 1.05 -1.60 3.66
CA VAL A 30 0.74 -2.27 2.38
C VAL A 30 -0.46 -1.63 1.70
N TYR A 31 -1.55 -1.39 2.44
CA TYR A 31 -2.71 -0.68 1.89
C TYR A 31 -2.28 0.64 1.28
N LEU A 32 -1.54 1.45 2.04
CA LEU A 32 -1.05 2.73 1.54
C LEU A 32 -0.17 2.53 0.29
N ALA A 33 0.72 1.54 0.27
CA ALA A 33 1.61 1.30 -0.87
C ALA A 33 0.90 1.02 -2.19
N PHE A 34 -0.26 0.35 -2.15
CA PHE A 34 -1.08 0.08 -3.33
C PHE A 34 -2.24 1.08 -3.49
N SER A 35 -2.37 2.06 -2.60
CA SER A 35 -3.49 2.99 -2.65
C SER A 35 -3.31 4.04 -3.76
N PRO A 36 -4.39 4.47 -4.42
CA PRO A 36 -4.32 5.35 -5.59
C PRO A 36 -4.17 6.84 -5.20
N PHE A 37 -3.45 7.13 -4.12
CA PHE A 37 -3.32 8.47 -3.54
C PHE A 37 -1.91 9.07 -3.72
N LEU A 38 -1.29 8.81 -4.87
CA LEU A 38 0.01 9.38 -5.22
C LEU A 38 0.03 10.90 -5.04
N GLY A 39 1.13 11.41 -4.48
CA GLY A 39 1.29 12.83 -4.14
C GLY A 39 0.81 13.21 -2.72
N ILE A 40 -0.32 12.68 -2.25
CA ILE A 40 -0.83 12.94 -0.89
C ILE A 40 -0.60 11.77 0.09
N GLN A 41 -0.11 10.64 -0.42
CA GLN A 41 0.11 9.38 0.28
C GLN A 41 0.91 9.53 1.58
N THR A 42 1.96 10.37 1.58
CA THR A 42 2.79 10.63 2.77
C THR A 42 1.98 11.27 3.90
N ILE A 43 1.11 12.23 3.56
CA ILE A 43 0.26 12.91 4.54
C ILE A 43 -0.78 11.91 5.07
N LEU A 44 -1.42 11.16 4.17
CA LEU A 44 -2.35 10.09 4.54
C LEU A 44 -1.70 9.05 5.44
N MET A 45 -0.43 8.72 5.22
CA MET A 45 0.33 7.81 6.08
C MET A 45 0.39 8.31 7.52
N PHE A 46 0.77 9.57 7.75
CA PHE A 46 0.82 10.12 9.10
C PHE A 46 -0.56 10.22 9.74
N VAL A 47 -1.56 10.70 8.99
CA VAL A 47 -2.94 10.85 9.46
C VAL A 47 -3.54 9.50 9.85
N LEU A 48 -3.47 8.51 8.95
CA LEU A 48 -4.02 7.17 9.22
C LEU A 48 -3.23 6.43 10.29
N ALA A 49 -1.90 6.56 10.32
CA ALA A 49 -1.10 5.96 11.39
C ALA A 49 -1.49 6.51 12.77
N PHE A 50 -1.75 7.82 12.86
CA PHE A 50 -2.23 8.47 14.07
C PHE A 50 -3.64 8.00 14.46
N VAL A 51 -4.62 8.15 13.56
CA VAL A 51 -6.02 7.80 13.81
C VAL A 51 -6.19 6.33 14.17
N LEU A 52 -5.52 5.44 13.44
CA LEU A 52 -5.60 4.00 13.62
C LEU A 52 -4.62 3.46 14.67
N ARG A 53 -3.93 4.36 15.39
CA ARG A 53 -2.96 4.06 16.46
C ARG A 53 -1.86 3.07 16.02
N ALA A 54 -1.48 3.11 14.74
CA ALA A 54 -0.41 2.29 14.17
C ALA A 54 0.97 2.84 14.54
N LYS A 55 2.02 2.03 14.36
CA LYS A 55 3.41 2.47 14.53
C LYS A 55 3.88 3.13 13.23
N THR A 56 3.89 4.46 13.20
CA THR A 56 4.25 5.27 12.03
C THR A 56 5.54 4.82 11.34
N ALA A 57 6.59 4.49 12.11
CA ALA A 57 7.85 3.98 11.55
C ALA A 57 7.66 2.69 10.73
N VAL A 58 6.83 1.76 11.19
CA VAL A 58 6.54 0.51 10.48
C VAL A 58 5.72 0.79 9.22
N VAL A 59 4.70 1.64 9.32
CA VAL A 59 3.87 2.04 8.16
C VAL A 59 4.74 2.68 7.09
N PHE A 60 5.59 3.64 7.46
CA PHE A 60 6.54 4.32 6.59
C PHE A 60 7.49 3.34 5.90
N THR A 61 8.14 2.44 6.67
CA THR A 61 9.08 1.47 6.10
C THR A 61 8.41 0.55 5.10
N VAL A 62 7.22 0.01 5.42
CA VAL A 62 6.50 -0.89 4.51
C VAL A 62 6.03 -0.14 3.26
N LEU A 63 5.46 1.05 3.45
CA LEU A 63 4.98 1.90 2.37
C LEU A 63 6.07 2.14 1.32
N TYR A 64 7.20 2.72 1.71
CA TYR A 64 8.25 3.12 0.76
C TYR A 64 9.17 1.97 0.34
N ALA A 65 9.18 0.84 1.06
CA ALA A 65 9.82 -0.37 0.55
C ALA A 65 9.06 -0.93 -0.66
N ILE A 66 7.72 -0.90 -0.62
CA ILE A 66 6.87 -1.45 -1.67
C ILE A 66 6.62 -0.43 -2.78
N ASN A 67 6.26 0.81 -2.45
CA ASN A 67 5.99 1.89 -3.41
C ASN A 67 7.22 2.79 -3.50
N ASN A 68 8.10 2.45 -4.44
CA ASN A 68 9.37 3.14 -4.72
C ASN A 68 9.44 3.46 -6.23
N PRO A 69 10.42 4.24 -6.72
CA PRO A 69 10.48 4.66 -8.12
C PRO A 69 10.43 3.52 -9.15
N TRP A 70 10.88 2.31 -8.78
CA TRP A 70 10.88 1.14 -9.67
C TRP A 70 9.53 0.42 -9.69
N THR A 71 8.78 0.46 -8.60
CA THR A 71 7.51 -0.27 -8.45
C THR A 71 6.28 0.61 -8.60
N MET A 72 6.39 1.92 -8.42
CA MET A 72 5.25 2.85 -8.46
C MET A 72 4.52 2.81 -9.81
N LEU A 73 5.24 2.72 -10.92
CA LEU A 73 4.65 2.72 -12.26
C LEU A 73 3.89 1.41 -12.54
N PRO A 74 4.47 0.21 -12.28
CA PRO A 74 3.71 -1.04 -12.31
C PRO A 74 2.45 -1.03 -11.43
N ILE A 75 2.52 -0.47 -10.21
CA ILE A 75 1.38 -0.38 -9.30
C ILE A 75 0.29 0.52 -9.90
N LEU A 76 0.65 1.71 -10.37
CA LEU A 76 -0.28 2.66 -10.99
C LEU A 76 -1.01 2.04 -12.18
N LEU A 77 -0.28 1.34 -13.06
CA LEU A 77 -0.87 0.68 -14.21
C LEU A 77 -1.80 -0.46 -13.79
N MET A 78 -1.37 -1.28 -12.82
CA MET A 78 -2.18 -2.37 -12.28
C MET A 78 -3.51 -1.84 -11.70
N ASP A 79 -3.46 -0.77 -10.91
CA ASP A 79 -4.63 -0.12 -10.33
C ASP A 79 -5.61 0.36 -11.41
N TYR A 80 -5.09 1.02 -12.44
CA TYR A 80 -5.90 1.54 -13.55
C TYR A 80 -6.53 0.42 -14.40
N PHE A 81 -5.73 -0.53 -14.87
CA PHE A 81 -6.23 -1.62 -15.72
C PHE A 81 -7.22 -2.52 -15.00
N PHE A 82 -6.95 -2.83 -13.72
CA PHE A 82 -7.89 -3.59 -12.90
C PHE A 82 -9.19 -2.81 -12.70
N GLY A 83 -9.12 -1.51 -12.44
CA GLY A 83 -10.31 -0.65 -12.37
C GLY A 83 -11.12 -0.63 -13.65
N MET A 84 -10.47 -0.50 -14.82
CA MET A 84 -11.16 -0.55 -16.11
C MET A 84 -11.85 -1.88 -16.33
N TRP A 85 -11.21 -2.98 -15.93
CA TRP A 85 -11.80 -4.32 -15.97
C TRP A 85 -13.03 -4.42 -15.07
N VAL A 86 -13.00 -3.87 -13.86
CA VAL A 86 -14.15 -3.79 -12.95
C VAL A 86 -15.30 -3.01 -13.60
N PHE A 87 -15.05 -1.81 -14.11
CA PHE A 87 -16.10 -1.00 -14.75
C PHE A 87 -16.71 -1.69 -15.97
N ARG A 88 -15.87 -2.39 -16.77
CA ARG A 88 -16.34 -3.17 -17.93
C ARG A 88 -17.25 -4.32 -17.53
N ILE A 89 -16.95 -5.03 -16.44
CA ILE A 89 -17.81 -6.12 -15.92
C ILE A 89 -19.19 -5.59 -15.56
N PHE A 90 -19.25 -4.42 -14.91
CA PHE A 90 -20.51 -3.83 -14.48
C PHE A 90 -21.17 -2.95 -15.55
N SER A 91 -20.59 -2.86 -16.76
CA SER A 91 -21.05 -1.98 -17.83
C SER A 91 -21.24 -0.52 -17.39
N ILE A 92 -20.36 -0.04 -16.51
CA ILE A 92 -20.39 1.33 -16.00
C ILE A 92 -19.65 2.23 -16.99
N ASP A 93 -20.32 3.30 -17.43
CA ASP A 93 -19.68 4.35 -18.22
C ASP A 93 -18.63 5.09 -17.37
N MET A 94 -17.37 4.95 -17.77
CA MET A 94 -16.22 5.54 -17.09
C MET A 94 -16.14 7.06 -17.29
N THR A 95 -16.78 7.58 -18.35
CA THR A 95 -16.69 8.99 -18.77
C THR A 95 -17.82 9.83 -18.19
N ALA A 96 -18.97 9.23 -17.90
CA ALA A 96 -20.18 9.91 -17.44
C ALA A 96 -19.97 10.72 -16.14
N TYR A 97 -19.04 10.31 -15.28
CA TYR A 97 -18.81 10.93 -13.96
C TYR A 97 -17.48 11.66 -13.86
N GLU A 98 -16.78 11.88 -14.97
CA GLU A 98 -15.43 12.41 -14.93
C GLU A 98 -15.41 13.87 -14.44
N PRO A 99 -14.58 14.22 -13.44
CA PRO A 99 -14.51 15.59 -12.95
C PRO A 99 -14.05 16.57 -14.04
N ALA A 100 -14.63 17.76 -14.12
CA ALA A 100 -14.30 18.74 -15.16
C ALA A 100 -12.79 19.09 -15.25
N TRP A 101 -12.09 19.10 -14.11
CA TRP A 101 -10.65 19.38 -14.06
C TRP A 101 -9.80 18.29 -14.74
N MET A 102 -10.31 17.07 -14.88
CA MET A 102 -9.62 16.00 -15.60
C MET A 102 -9.51 16.26 -17.10
N GLY A 103 -10.33 17.16 -17.66
CA GLY A 103 -10.15 17.61 -19.05
C GLY A 103 -8.81 18.31 -19.26
N TRP A 104 -8.43 19.21 -18.33
CA TRP A 104 -7.11 19.87 -18.36
C TRP A 104 -5.98 18.87 -18.17
N PHE A 105 -6.12 17.94 -17.21
CA PHE A 105 -5.12 16.91 -16.93
C PHE A 105 -4.90 15.99 -18.14
N ASN A 106 -6.00 15.49 -18.72
CA ASN A 106 -5.95 14.66 -19.92
C ASN A 106 -5.28 15.40 -21.07
N HIS A 107 -5.72 16.62 -21.39
CA HIS A 107 -5.12 17.40 -22.47
C HIS A 107 -3.60 17.57 -22.30
N LYS A 108 -3.12 17.87 -21.08
CA LYS A 108 -1.69 18.01 -20.79
C LYS A 108 -0.94 16.69 -20.86
N LEU A 109 -1.49 15.61 -20.34
CA LEU A 109 -0.79 14.33 -20.24
C LEU A 109 -0.82 13.58 -21.57
N THR A 110 -1.98 13.50 -22.22
CA THR A 110 -2.17 12.76 -23.47
C THR A 110 -1.48 13.46 -24.63
N SER A 111 -1.32 14.79 -24.63
CA SER A 111 -0.48 15.48 -25.63
C SER A 111 0.96 14.96 -25.70
N TYR A 112 1.50 14.44 -24.59
CA TYR A 112 2.81 13.80 -24.56
C TYR A 112 2.75 12.29 -24.77
N LEU A 113 1.71 11.61 -24.30
CA LEU A 113 1.62 10.14 -24.32
C LEU A 113 1.02 9.57 -25.62
N THR A 114 0.05 10.25 -26.23
CA THR A 114 -0.69 9.75 -27.40
C THR A 114 0.23 9.36 -28.56
N PRO A 115 1.28 10.13 -28.92
CA PRO A 115 2.19 9.75 -30.01
C PRO A 115 2.91 8.41 -29.82
N TYR A 116 3.08 7.96 -28.57
CA TYR A 116 3.82 6.75 -28.23
C TYR A 116 2.92 5.58 -27.83
N THR A 117 1.71 5.87 -27.31
CA THR A 117 0.86 4.87 -26.66
C THR A 117 -0.53 4.74 -27.30
N GLY A 118 -0.96 5.73 -28.09
CA GLY A 118 -2.33 5.80 -28.62
C GLY A 118 -3.41 6.07 -27.56
N ILE A 119 -3.03 6.36 -26.31
CA ILE A 119 -4.00 6.65 -25.24
C ILE A 119 -4.49 8.09 -25.38
N GLU A 120 -5.78 8.25 -25.63
CA GLU A 120 -6.42 9.57 -25.83
C GLU A 120 -7.03 10.15 -24.55
N GLN A 121 -7.46 9.28 -23.63
CA GLN A 121 -8.10 9.68 -22.37
C GLN A 121 -7.78 8.68 -21.25
N ILE A 122 -7.49 9.22 -20.08
CA ILE A 122 -7.31 8.53 -18.81
C ILE A 122 -8.46 8.95 -17.89
N ASN A 123 -9.19 7.96 -17.39
CA ASN A 123 -10.32 8.21 -16.48
C ASN A 123 -9.88 8.06 -15.02
N LEU A 124 -10.29 9.00 -14.18
CA LEU A 124 -9.92 9.02 -12.76
C LEU A 124 -10.53 7.85 -11.99
N TRP A 125 -11.81 7.56 -12.23
CA TRP A 125 -12.57 6.61 -11.42
C TRP A 125 -12.07 5.17 -11.49
N PRO A 126 -11.73 4.61 -12.67
CA PRO A 126 -11.10 3.30 -12.75
C PRO A 126 -9.83 3.22 -11.88
N TYR A 127 -8.95 4.22 -11.95
CA TYR A 127 -7.74 4.25 -11.11
C TYR A 127 -8.06 4.26 -9.61
N LEU A 128 -8.98 5.14 -9.18
CA LEU A 128 -9.36 5.23 -7.76
C LEU A 128 -10.03 3.95 -7.25
N ILE A 129 -10.93 3.34 -8.02
CA ILE A 129 -11.65 2.14 -7.60
C ILE A 129 -10.72 0.93 -7.62
N GLY A 130 -9.97 0.75 -8.71
CA GLY A 130 -9.07 -0.39 -8.86
C GLY A 130 -7.98 -0.41 -7.79
N GLY A 131 -7.32 0.73 -7.57
CA GLY A 131 -6.29 0.85 -6.54
C GLY A 131 -6.82 0.63 -5.13
N ASN A 132 -8.00 1.17 -4.78
CA ASN A 132 -8.57 0.92 -3.45
C ASN A 132 -8.93 -0.55 -3.24
N ILE A 133 -9.49 -1.23 -4.25
CA ILE A 133 -9.81 -2.67 -4.14
C ILE A 133 -8.52 -3.48 -3.94
N ILE A 134 -7.51 -3.26 -4.79
CA ILE A 134 -6.23 -3.97 -4.70
C ILE A 134 -5.56 -3.70 -3.35
N ALA A 135 -5.49 -2.43 -2.93
CA ALA A 135 -4.92 -2.03 -1.66
C ALA A 135 -5.61 -2.67 -0.46
N LEU A 136 -6.94 -2.72 -0.46
CA LEU A 136 -7.72 -3.37 0.59
C LEU A 136 -7.41 -4.87 0.64
N VAL A 137 -7.44 -5.55 -0.51
CA VAL A 137 -7.14 -6.99 -0.58
C VAL A 137 -5.72 -7.27 -0.10
N ALA A 138 -4.73 -6.53 -0.61
CA ALA A 138 -3.33 -6.68 -0.24
C ALA A 138 -3.10 -6.40 1.26
N GLY A 139 -3.70 -5.35 1.80
CA GLY A 139 -3.64 -5.01 3.23
C GLY A 139 -4.30 -6.09 4.11
N CYS A 140 -5.50 -6.54 3.76
CA CYS A 140 -6.23 -7.59 4.48
C CYS A 140 -5.47 -8.91 4.49
N VAL A 141 -4.84 -9.30 3.38
CA VAL A 141 -4.01 -10.51 3.28
C VAL A 141 -2.71 -10.37 4.07
N THR A 142 -2.13 -9.16 4.12
CA THR A 142 -0.88 -8.89 4.84
C THR A 142 -1.02 -9.11 6.34
N TYR A 143 -2.12 -8.67 6.96
CA TYR A 143 -2.31 -8.77 8.40
C TYR A 143 -2.11 -10.19 8.97
N PRO A 144 -2.83 -11.24 8.51
CA PRO A 144 -2.67 -12.59 9.04
C PRO A 144 -1.30 -13.21 8.73
N ILE A 145 -0.72 -12.92 7.56
CA ILE A 145 0.62 -13.40 7.18
C ILE A 145 1.67 -12.86 8.14
N ILE A 146 1.69 -11.54 8.30
CA ILE A 146 2.66 -10.85 9.13
C ILE A 146 2.48 -11.24 10.60
N LYS A 147 1.23 -11.32 11.09
CA LYS A 147 0.93 -11.80 12.44
C LYS A 147 1.50 -13.20 12.69
N LYS A 148 1.31 -14.14 11.75
CA LYS A 148 1.88 -15.50 11.85
C LYS A 148 3.41 -15.49 11.88
N ILE A 149 4.05 -14.67 11.05
CA ILE A 149 5.52 -14.55 11.02
C ILE A 149 6.05 -14.02 12.35
N TYR A 150 5.44 -12.95 12.89
CA TYR A 150 5.84 -12.37 14.16
C TYR A 150 5.64 -13.32 15.35
N LEU A 151 4.51 -14.02 15.40
CA LEU A 151 4.24 -15.00 16.46
C LEU A 151 5.24 -16.16 16.42
N LYS A 152 5.56 -16.67 15.22
CA LYS A 152 6.60 -17.70 15.07
C LYS A 152 7.98 -17.22 15.50
N GLY A 153 8.33 -15.97 15.18
CA GLY A 153 9.60 -15.35 15.57
C GLY A 153 9.75 -15.23 17.09
N LEU A 154 8.69 -14.86 17.80
CA LEU A 154 8.64 -14.82 19.26
C LEU A 154 8.84 -16.19 19.90
N SER A 155 8.17 -17.23 19.40
CA SER A 155 8.31 -18.61 19.92
C SER A 155 9.67 -19.24 19.63
N ALA A 156 10.42 -18.71 18.65
CA ALA A 156 11.76 -19.18 18.29
C ALA A 156 12.89 -18.37 18.97
N ALA A 157 12.57 -17.29 19.68
CA ALA A 157 13.54 -16.56 20.48
C ALA A 157 13.87 -17.41 21.72
N PRO A 158 15.14 -17.79 21.95
CA PRO A 158 15.50 -18.58 23.11
C PRO A 158 15.13 -17.80 24.38
N GLN A 159 14.52 -18.48 25.35
CA GLN A 159 14.30 -17.99 26.71
C GLN A 159 15.61 -17.68 27.48
N SER A 160 16.77 -17.70 26.81
CA SER A 160 18.10 -17.59 27.40
C SER A 160 18.43 -16.20 27.97
N ALA A 161 17.55 -15.21 27.81
CA ALA A 161 17.70 -13.90 28.47
C ALA A 161 16.99 -13.83 29.84
N ALA A 162 16.21 -14.86 30.23
CA ALA A 162 15.58 -14.93 31.54
C ALA A 162 16.43 -15.67 32.60
N ALA A 163 17.61 -16.19 32.22
CA ALA A 163 18.54 -16.88 33.10
C ALA A 163 19.75 -16.01 33.54
N GLN A 164 19.71 -14.71 33.26
CA GLN A 164 20.68 -13.74 33.76
C GLN A 164 19.92 -12.62 34.48
N GLN A 165 19.21 -13.03 35.55
CA GLN A 165 18.94 -12.16 36.69
C GLN A 165 20.23 -11.92 37.45
#